data_AF-A0A101A0B6-F1
#
_entry.id   AF-A0A101A0B6-F1
#
_cell.length_a   1.000
_cell.length_b   1.000
_cell.length_c   1.000
_cell.angle_alpha   90.00
_cell.angle_beta   90.00
_cell.angle_gamma   90.00
#
_symmetry.space_group_name_H-M   'P 1'
#
loop_
_entity.id
_entity.type
_entity.pdbx_description
1 polymer ?
#
loop_
_entity_poly.entity_id
_entity_poly.type
_entity_poly.pdbx_seq_one_letter_code
_entity_poly.pdbx_strand_id
1 'polypeptide(L)'
;MVGAAIGSVCYLAFVSRGVAELPFTTPGRDTVNRYLMITLLVLSLTGLVAMLRGRGVARLRIGPDVIEHADILRTRTARWADIVDVADGADKRTRNPIIFVLNDGKPIVVPNADRYEPGFGTLYWMVRHYWKHPEDRLELTDGRALERLRNEQFTAV
;
A
#
# COMPACT_ATOMS: atom_id res chain seq x y z
N MET A 1 -0.13 -12.66 14.37
CA MET A 1 1.17 -12.94 13.69
C MET A 1 2.41 -12.64 14.53
N VAL A 2 2.33 -11.80 15.57
CA VAL A 2 3.47 -11.50 16.46
C VAL A 2 3.94 -12.72 17.28
N GLY A 3 3.03 -13.61 17.68
CA GLY A 3 3.37 -14.79 18.49
C GLY A 3 4.30 -15.81 17.80
N ALA A 4 4.22 -15.94 16.47
CA ALA A 4 5.05 -16.89 15.71
C ALA A 4 6.50 -16.41 15.55
N ALA A 5 6.69 -15.09 15.45
CA ALA A 5 8.01 -14.47 15.40
C ALA A 5 8.74 -14.60 16.76
N ILE A 6 8.02 -14.35 17.86
CA ILE A 6 8.56 -14.52 19.22
C ILE A 6 8.91 -15.99 19.48
N GLY A 7 8.05 -16.93 19.09
CA GLY A 7 8.32 -18.36 19.23
C GLY A 7 9.57 -18.83 18.47
N SER A 8 9.79 -18.33 17.26
CA SER A 8 10.95 -18.70 16.44
C SER A 8 12.27 -18.13 16.97
N VAL A 9 12.25 -16.90 17.50
CA VAL A 9 13.43 -16.27 18.12
C VAL A 9 13.81 -16.96 19.43
N CYS A 10 12.83 -17.32 20.26
CA CYS A 10 13.06 -18.07 21.50
C CYS A 10 13.68 -19.46 21.23
N TYR A 11 13.27 -20.15 20.17
CA TYR A 11 13.83 -21.46 19.83
C TYR A 11 15.29 -21.37 19.38
N LEU A 12 15.65 -20.40 18.54
CA LEU A 12 17.05 -20.20 18.13
C LEU A 12 17.95 -19.83 19.31
N ALA A 13 17.44 -19.02 20.24
CA ALA A 13 18.15 -18.73 21.49
C ALA A 13 18.35 -20.00 22.33
N PHE A 14 17.35 -20.89 22.39
CA PHE A 14 17.43 -22.17 23.12
C PHE A 14 18.38 -23.19 22.46
N VAL A 15 18.34 -23.32 21.13
CA VAL A 15 19.24 -24.20 20.36
C VAL A 15 20.69 -23.70 20.45
N SER A 16 20.91 -22.39 20.41
CA SER A 16 22.26 -21.80 20.58
C SER A 16 22.85 -22.05 21.97
N ARG A 17 22.01 -22.31 22.98
CA ARG A 17 22.41 -22.60 24.36
C ARG A 17 22.57 -24.10 24.65
N GLY A 18 22.49 -24.97 23.63
CA GLY A 18 22.78 -26.40 23.79
C GLY A 18 21.72 -27.20 24.55
N VAL A 19 20.51 -26.65 24.75
CA VAL A 19 19.38 -27.38 25.33
C VAL A 19 18.72 -28.19 24.21
N ALA A 20 19.40 -29.24 23.76
CA ALA A 20 18.94 -30.11 22.67
C ALA A 20 17.90 -31.15 23.12
N GLU A 21 17.56 -31.21 24.41
CA GLU A 21 16.53 -32.11 24.93
C GLU A 21 15.31 -31.33 25.40
N LEU A 22 14.50 -30.88 24.43
CA LEU A 22 13.12 -30.51 24.71
C LEU A 22 12.26 -31.79 24.66
N PRO A 23 11.29 -31.99 25.56
CA PRO A 23 10.50 -33.24 25.67
C PRO A 23 9.56 -33.53 24.49
N PHE A 24 9.63 -32.75 23.41
CA PHE A 24 8.88 -32.94 22.17
C PHE A 24 9.70 -33.59 21.05
N THR A 25 10.95 -33.99 21.35
CA THR A 25 11.88 -34.67 20.44
C THR A 25 11.46 -36.14 20.33
N THR A 26 10.43 -36.41 19.50
CA THR A 26 10.10 -37.80 19.13
C THR A 26 11.16 -38.29 18.15
N PRO A 27 11.89 -39.39 18.45
CA PRO A 27 12.94 -39.90 17.58
C PRO A 27 12.41 -40.14 16.16
N GLY A 28 12.99 -39.45 15.17
CA GLY A 28 12.61 -39.57 13.74
C GLY A 28 11.79 -38.41 13.16
N ARG A 29 11.31 -37.44 13.96
CA ARG A 29 10.59 -36.23 13.46
C ARG A 29 11.40 -34.94 13.55
N ASP A 30 12.63 -35.00 14.07
CA ASP A 30 13.48 -33.82 14.27
C ASP A 30 13.79 -33.08 12.98
N THR A 31 14.00 -33.81 11.89
CA THR A 31 14.24 -33.24 10.56
C THR A 31 13.01 -32.48 10.06
N VAL A 32 11.81 -33.04 10.22
CA VAL A 32 10.55 -32.43 9.80
C VAL A 32 10.24 -31.18 10.64
N ASN A 33 10.46 -31.25 11.96
CA ASN A 33 10.25 -30.12 12.86
C ASN A 33 11.20 -28.95 12.54
N ARG A 34 12.48 -29.25 12.25
CA ARG A 34 13.46 -28.24 11.81
C ARG A 34 13.04 -27.56 10.51
N TYR A 35 12.61 -28.31 9.49
CA TYR A 35 12.16 -27.72 8.23
C TYR A 35 10.87 -26.89 8.38
N LEU A 36 9.93 -27.33 9.22
CA LEU A 36 8.67 -26.61 9.46
C LEU A 36 8.93 -25.26 10.15
N MET A 37 9.85 -25.22 11.12
CA MET A 37 10.25 -23.98 11.79
C MET A 37 11.03 -23.03 10.88
N ILE A 38 11.94 -23.54 10.03
CA ILE A 38 12.63 -22.73 9.02
C ILE A 38 11.61 -22.11 8.06
N THR A 39 10.62 -22.88 7.63
CA THR A 39 9.56 -22.41 6.72
C THR A 39 8.71 -21.32 7.38
N LEU A 40 8.35 -21.47 8.66
CA LEU A 40 7.65 -20.44 9.44
C LEU A 40 8.48 -19.17 9.62
N LEU A 41 9.79 -19.30 9.86
CA LEU A 41 10.70 -18.16 9.96
C LEU A 41 10.76 -17.40 8.64
N VAL A 42 10.93 -18.11 7.51
CA VAL A 42 10.96 -17.49 6.18
C VAL A 42 9.64 -16.81 5.86
N LEU A 43 8.49 -17.43 6.16
CA LEU A 43 7.16 -16.82 6.01
C LEU A 43 7.00 -15.57 6.87
N SER A 44 7.45 -15.62 8.14
CA SER A 44 7.39 -14.48 9.05
C SER A 44 8.30 -13.34 8.60
N LEU A 45 9.51 -13.64 8.14
CA LEU A 45 10.46 -12.64 7.66
C LEU A 45 9.95 -12.01 6.35
N THR A 46 9.40 -12.82 5.45
CA THR A 46 8.78 -12.35 4.21
C THR A 46 7.57 -11.46 4.51
N GLY A 47 6.71 -11.86 5.45
CA GLY A 47 5.56 -11.06 5.90
C GLY A 47 5.97 -9.75 6.58
N LEU A 48 7.01 -9.78 7.40
CA LEU A 48 7.56 -8.58 8.05
C LEU A 48 8.19 -7.64 7.04
N VAL A 49 8.98 -8.15 6.10
CA VAL A 49 9.56 -7.36 5.00
C VAL A 49 8.45 -6.80 4.11
N ALA A 50 7.40 -7.56 3.82
CA ALA A 50 6.23 -7.07 3.08
C ALA A 50 5.48 -5.98 3.87
N MET A 51 5.39 -6.09 5.19
CA MET A 51 4.75 -5.08 6.05
C MET A 51 5.60 -3.81 6.18
N LEU A 52 6.93 -3.95 6.30
CA LEU A 52 7.87 -2.83 6.36
C LEU A 52 8.00 -2.12 5.02
N ARG A 53 8.11 -2.86 3.91
CA ARG A 53 7.99 -2.31 2.55
C ARG A 53 6.60 -1.73 2.33
N GLY A 54 5.57 -2.32 2.95
CA GLY A 54 4.20 -1.84 3.01
C GLY A 54 4.03 -0.42 3.58
N ARG A 55 4.99 0.01 4.40
CA ARG A 55 5.08 1.36 4.96
C ARG A 55 5.90 2.31 4.08
N GLY A 56 6.58 1.79 3.06
CA GLY A 56 7.34 2.54 2.06
C GLY A 56 6.42 3.14 1.01
N VAL A 57 5.85 4.30 1.35
CA VAL A 57 5.33 5.35 0.47
C VAL A 57 4.77 4.83 -0.86
N ALA A 58 3.54 4.30 -0.83
CA ALA A 58 2.72 4.39 -2.03
C ALA A 58 2.80 5.85 -2.50
N ARG A 59 3.16 6.07 -3.77
CA ARG A 59 3.39 7.41 -4.30
C ARG A 59 2.34 7.65 -5.36
N LEU A 60 1.53 8.67 -5.14
CA LEU A 60 0.63 9.20 -6.14
C LEU A 60 1.33 10.39 -6.81
N ARG A 61 1.64 10.28 -8.10
CA ARG A 61 2.11 11.39 -8.92
C ARG A 61 0.99 11.79 -9.88
N ILE A 62 0.56 13.03 -9.77
CA ILE A 62 -0.51 13.59 -10.60
C ILE A 62 0.16 14.58 -11.56
N GLY A 63 0.34 14.19 -12.81
CA GLY A 63 0.90 15.04 -13.86
C GLY A 63 -0.16 15.54 -14.84
N PRO A 64 0.19 16.46 -15.76
CA PRO A 64 -0.76 17.03 -16.72
C PRO A 64 -1.31 16.00 -17.72
N ASP A 65 -0.50 15.01 -18.10
CA ASP A 65 -0.88 13.99 -19.09
C ASP A 65 -1.19 12.62 -18.47
N VAL A 66 -0.51 12.29 -17.37
CA VAL A 66 -0.48 10.94 -16.78
C VAL A 66 -0.59 11.01 -15.26
N ILE A 67 -1.39 10.10 -14.70
CA ILE A 67 -1.43 9.77 -13.29
C ILE A 67 -0.62 8.50 -13.07
N GLU A 68 0.31 8.54 -12.13
CA GLU A 68 1.10 7.38 -11.74
C GLU A 68 0.81 7.03 -10.28
N HIS A 69 0.39 5.80 -10.05
CA HIS A 69 0.29 5.24 -8.72
C HIS A 69 1.32 4.13 -8.55
N ALA A 70 2.36 4.42 -7.79
CA ALA A 70 3.32 3.42 -7.34
C ALA A 70 2.80 2.79 -6.05
N ASP A 71 2.49 1.51 -6.11
CA ASP A 71 2.24 0.66 -4.95
C ASP A 71 3.47 -0.22 -4.69
N ILE A 72 3.57 -0.81 -3.50
CA ILE A 72 4.71 -1.57 -2.98
C ILE A 72 5.16 -2.68 -3.93
N LEU A 73 4.21 -3.26 -4.67
CA LEU A 73 4.43 -4.38 -5.57
C LEU A 73 4.47 -3.98 -7.05
N ARG A 74 3.80 -2.89 -7.43
CA ARG A 74 3.59 -2.51 -8.84
C ARG A 74 3.40 -1.01 -8.99
N THR A 75 4.01 -0.45 -10.03
CA THR A 75 3.67 0.90 -10.50
C THR A 75 2.63 0.79 -11.60
N ARG A 76 1.54 1.54 -11.49
CA ARG A 76 0.53 1.68 -12.53
C ARG A 76 0.47 3.12 -13.00
N THR A 77 0.28 3.29 -14.29
CA THR A 77 0.18 4.59 -14.94
C THR A 77 -1.09 4.62 -15.76
N ALA A 78 -1.84 5.71 -15.70
CA ALA A 78 -3.04 5.93 -16.50
C ALA A 78 -3.02 7.33 -17.09
N ARG A 79 -3.48 7.49 -18.33
CA ARG A 79 -3.72 8.82 -18.90
C ARG A 79 -5.07 9.33 -18.44
N TRP A 80 -5.22 10.64 -18.33
CA TRP A 80 -6.52 11.23 -17.99
C TRP A 80 -7.63 10.87 -18.97
N ALA A 81 -7.30 10.71 -20.26
CA ALA A 81 -8.26 10.32 -21.30
C ALA A 81 -8.80 8.90 -21.13
N ASP A 82 -8.06 8.03 -20.45
CA ASP A 82 -8.46 6.64 -20.20
C ASP A 82 -9.39 6.53 -18.97
N ILE A 83 -9.49 7.59 -18.16
CA ILE A 83 -10.28 7.61 -16.92
C ILE A 83 -11.73 7.96 -17.23
N VAL A 84 -12.63 7.02 -16.97
CA VAL A 84 -14.08 7.14 -17.19
C VAL A 84 -14.79 7.63 -15.94
N ASP A 85 -14.27 7.32 -14.76
CA ASP A 85 -14.84 7.75 -13.49
C ASP A 85 -13.77 7.85 -12.38
N VAL A 86 -14.02 8.74 -11.42
CA VAL A 86 -13.22 8.91 -10.20
C VAL A 86 -14.14 8.69 -9.00
N ALA A 87 -14.11 7.47 -8.47
CA ALA A 87 -14.97 7.03 -7.38
C ALA A 87 -14.23 7.04 -6.04
N ASP A 88 -14.97 7.25 -4.96
CA ASP A 88 -14.52 7.12 -3.55
C ASP A 88 -15.01 5.79 -2.92
N GLY A 89 -15.53 4.88 -3.76
CA GLY A 89 -16.25 3.66 -3.37
C GLY A 89 -15.48 2.83 -2.35
N ALA A 90 -15.96 2.87 -1.11
CA ALA A 90 -15.42 2.14 0.02
C ALA A 90 -15.69 0.63 -0.12
N ASP A 91 -14.77 -0.11 -0.72
CA ASP A 91 -14.65 -1.52 -0.36
C ASP A 91 -14.33 -1.58 1.15
N LYS A 92 -15.08 -2.37 1.93
CA LYS A 92 -15.04 -2.39 3.41
C LYS A 92 -13.63 -2.65 3.99
N ARG A 93 -12.68 -3.06 3.15
CA ARG A 93 -11.28 -3.33 3.48
C ARG A 93 -10.36 -2.12 3.38
N THR A 94 -10.75 -1.06 2.69
CA THR A 94 -9.87 0.09 2.41
C THR A 94 -10.45 1.37 2.95
N ARG A 95 -9.73 2.02 3.87
CA ARG A 95 -10.11 3.32 4.41
C ARG A 95 -9.85 4.40 3.35
N ASN A 96 -10.83 5.26 3.11
CA ASN A 96 -10.72 6.46 2.28
C ASN A 96 -9.98 6.23 0.93
N PRO A 97 -10.51 5.37 0.04
CA PRO A 97 -9.86 5.09 -1.25
C PRO A 97 -10.18 6.16 -2.31
N ILE A 98 -9.22 6.45 -3.18
CA ILE A 98 -9.48 7.13 -4.47
C ILE A 98 -9.35 6.08 -5.57
N ILE A 99 -10.41 5.86 -6.34
CA ILE A 99 -10.47 4.83 -7.38
C ILE A 99 -10.57 5.51 -8.74
N PHE A 100 -9.57 5.31 -9.58
CA PHE A 100 -9.59 5.68 -10.99
C PHE A 100 -10.13 4.51 -11.81
N VAL A 101 -11.34 4.67 -12.34
CA VAL A 101 -11.97 3.69 -13.23
C VAL A 101 -11.48 3.97 -14.65
N LEU A 102 -10.83 2.98 -15.26
CA LEU A 102 -10.29 3.08 -16.61
C LEU A 102 -11.25 2.44 -17.62
N ASN A 103 -11.29 2.99 -18.83
CA ASN A 103 -12.08 2.44 -19.95
C ASN A 103 -11.56 1.07 -20.38
N ASP A 104 -10.24 0.90 -20.37
CA ASP A 104 -9.57 -0.34 -20.69
C ASP A 104 -8.56 -0.70 -19.59
N GLY A 105 -8.83 -1.80 -18.88
CA GLY A 105 -7.93 -2.36 -17.88
C GLY A 105 -8.45 -2.33 -16.44
N LYS A 106 -7.54 -2.64 -15.51
CA LYS A 106 -7.87 -2.74 -14.08
C LYS A 106 -7.85 -1.35 -13.44
N PRO A 107 -8.86 -0.99 -12.60
CA PRO A 107 -8.89 0.29 -11.93
C PRO A 107 -7.63 0.51 -11.09
N ILE A 108 -7.20 1.77 -11.00
CA ILE A 108 -6.12 2.16 -10.10
C ILE A 108 -6.76 2.57 -8.78
N VAL A 109 -6.48 1.81 -7.74
CA VAL A 109 -6.97 2.08 -6.38
C VAL A 109 -5.83 2.69 -5.60
N VAL A 110 -6.05 3.90 -5.07
CA VAL A 110 -5.14 4.57 -4.13
C VAL A 110 -5.72 4.35 -2.73
N PRO A 111 -5.19 3.39 -1.95
CA PRO A 111 -5.72 3.10 -0.62
C PRO A 111 -5.20 4.10 0.42
N ASN A 112 -6.02 4.43 1.41
CA ASN A 112 -5.65 5.31 2.53
C ASN A 112 -5.14 6.68 2.03
N ALA A 113 -5.93 7.36 1.21
CA ALA A 113 -5.54 8.67 0.68
C ALA A 113 -5.44 9.74 1.79
N ASP A 114 -5.99 9.48 2.98
CA ASP A 114 -5.78 10.22 4.21
C ASP A 114 -4.31 10.27 4.69
N ARG A 115 -3.44 9.38 4.17
CA ARG A 115 -1.98 9.47 4.42
C ARG A 115 -1.31 10.63 3.70
N TYR A 116 -1.88 11.12 2.61
CA TYR A 116 -1.31 12.24 1.85
C TYR A 116 -1.84 13.58 2.32
N GLU A 117 -3.11 13.62 2.75
CA GLU A 117 -3.80 14.84 3.17
C GLU A 117 -4.73 14.49 4.34
N PRO A 118 -4.65 15.20 5.50
CA PRO A 118 -5.40 14.88 6.71
C PRO A 118 -6.94 14.82 6.59
N GLY A 119 -7.55 15.35 5.53
CA GLY A 119 -8.99 15.36 5.29
C GLY A 119 -9.51 14.31 4.31
N PHE A 120 -8.66 13.65 3.51
CA PHE A 120 -8.99 12.83 2.33
C PHE A 120 -9.77 13.56 1.23
N GLY A 121 -10.85 14.25 1.60
CA GLY A 121 -11.78 14.92 0.71
C GLY A 121 -11.10 15.91 -0.20
N THR A 122 -10.18 16.74 0.32
CA THR A 122 -9.51 17.76 -0.49
C THR A 122 -8.69 17.14 -1.62
N LEU A 123 -7.99 16.03 -1.36
CA LEU A 123 -7.26 15.30 -2.40
C LEU A 123 -8.20 14.63 -3.41
N TYR A 124 -9.32 14.06 -2.95
CA TYR A 124 -10.34 13.50 -3.83
C TYR A 124 -10.93 14.58 -4.77
N TRP A 125 -11.30 15.74 -4.22
CA TRP A 125 -11.86 16.85 -5.00
C TRP A 125 -10.85 17.47 -5.95
N MET A 126 -9.58 17.59 -5.54
CA MET A 126 -8.50 18.02 -6.43
C MET A 126 -8.40 17.13 -7.66
N VAL A 127 -8.33 15.81 -7.44
CA VAL A 127 -8.23 14.83 -8.53
C VAL A 127 -9.46 14.91 -9.44
N ARG A 128 -10.66 15.03 -8.87
CA ARG A 128 -11.91 15.14 -9.61
C ARG A 128 -11.99 16.44 -10.41
N HIS A 129 -11.47 17.55 -9.88
CA HIS A 129 -11.41 18.84 -10.56
C HIS A 129 -10.55 18.76 -11.82
N TYR A 130 -9.31 18.29 -11.71
CA TYR A 130 -8.39 18.19 -12.85
C TYR A 130 -8.79 17.11 -13.87
N TRP A 131 -9.56 16.11 -13.44
CA TRP A 131 -10.20 15.19 -14.38
C TRP A 131 -11.25 15.92 -15.24
N LYS A 132 -12.16 16.68 -14.62
CA LYS A 132 -13.22 17.43 -15.31
C LYS A 132 -12.72 18.65 -16.10
N HIS A 133 -11.63 19.29 -15.68
CA HIS A 133 -11.09 20.52 -16.25
C HIS A 133 -9.71 20.28 -16.88
N PRO A 134 -9.63 19.72 -18.10
CA PRO A 134 -8.36 19.50 -18.79
C PRO A 134 -7.53 20.77 -19.00
N GLU A 135 -8.18 21.93 -19.12
CA GLU A 135 -7.56 23.26 -19.26
C GLU A 135 -6.71 23.66 -18.05
N ASP A 136 -7.07 23.21 -16.84
CA ASP A 136 -6.39 23.56 -15.61
C ASP A 136 -5.19 22.65 -15.33
N ARG A 137 -4.97 21.57 -16.10
CA ARG A 137 -3.94 20.56 -15.82
C ARG A 137 -2.51 21.09 -15.87
N LEU A 138 -2.25 22.19 -16.56
CA LEU A 138 -0.92 22.83 -16.54
C LEU A 138 -0.54 23.31 -15.14
N GLU A 139 -1.52 23.61 -14.27
CA GLU A 139 -1.28 23.96 -12.87
C GLU A 139 -0.62 22.85 -12.05
N LEU A 140 -0.72 21.60 -12.52
CA LEU A 140 -0.05 20.44 -11.90
C LEU A 140 1.49 20.50 -12.09
N THR A 141 1.97 21.35 -13.00
CA THR A 141 3.41 21.51 -13.28
C THR A 141 4.02 22.76 -12.68
N ASP A 142 3.22 23.80 -12.42
CA ASP A 142 3.69 25.12 -11.99
C ASP A 142 3.59 25.35 -10.47
N GLY A 143 2.98 24.42 -9.74
CA GLY A 143 2.83 24.48 -8.28
C GLY A 143 1.55 25.16 -7.80
N ARG A 144 0.75 25.79 -8.68
CA ARG A 144 -0.55 26.38 -8.31
C ARG A 144 -1.54 25.32 -7.82
N ALA A 145 -1.47 24.09 -8.35
CA ALA A 145 -2.27 22.97 -7.86
C ALA A 145 -1.99 22.66 -6.38
N LEU A 146 -0.72 22.76 -5.95
CA LEU A 146 -0.35 22.53 -4.56
C LEU A 146 -0.84 23.66 -3.65
N GLU A 147 -0.84 24.90 -4.14
CA GLU A 147 -1.38 26.04 -3.43
C GLU A 147 -2.91 25.93 -3.27
N ARG A 148 -3.63 25.55 -4.33
CA ARG A 148 -5.07 25.25 -4.27
C ARG A 148 -5.39 24.13 -3.29
N LEU A 149 -4.55 23.08 -3.25
CA LEU A 149 -4.70 21.97 -2.31
C LEU A 149 -4.52 22.44 -0.87
N ARG A 150 -3.49 23.25 -0.59
CA ARG A 150 -3.24 23.81 0.75
C ARG A 150 -4.34 24.76 1.24
N ASN A 151 -4.98 25.45 0.31
CA ASN A 151 -6.06 26.40 0.60
C ASN A 151 -7.46 25.75 0.52
N GLU A 152 -7.54 24.42 0.34
CA GLU A 152 -8.79 23.66 0.23
C GLU A 152 -9.76 24.21 -0.83
N GLN A 153 -9.24 24.75 -1.93
CA GLN A 153 -10.04 25.45 -2.96
C GLN A 153 -10.80 24.51 -3.91
N PHE A 154 -10.82 23.22 -3.62
CA PHE A 154 -11.54 22.22 -4.41
C PHE A 154 -12.85 21.88 -3.70
N THR A 155 -13.91 22.63 -4.04
CA THR A 155 -15.25 22.44 -3.47
C THR A 155 -16.01 21.33 -4.22
N ALA A 156 -16.89 20.63 -3.49
CA ALA A 156 -17.86 19.69 -4.05
C ALA A 156 -18.88 20.42 -4.94
N VAL A 157 -18.60 20.53 -6.24
CA VAL A 157 -19.57 21.00 -7.25
C VAL A 157 -20.06 19.83 -8.10
#